data_AF-A0A2S9KG75-F1
#
_entry.id   AF-A0A2S9KG75-F1
#
_cell.length_a   1.000
_cell.length_b   1.000
_cell.length_c   1.000
_cell.angle_alpha   90.00
_cell.angle_beta   90.00
_cell.angle_gamma   90.00
#
_symmetry.space_group_name_H-M   'P 1'
#
loop_
_entity.id
_entity.type
_entity.pdbx_description
1 polymer ?
#
loop_
_entity_poly.entity_id
_entity_poly.type
_entity_poly.pdbx_seq_one_letter_code
_entity_poly.pdbx_strand_id
1 'polypeptide(L)' 'MPFGKYQGRPIADLPGNYLNWFARVGFPAGDIGRLLALMQTIDHNGLRDLLRPLRALKRRS' A
#
# COMPACT_ATOMS: atom_id res chain seq x y z
N MET A 1 6.80 -4.49 0.00
CA MET A 1 6.75 -4.78 1.44
C MET A 1 8.00 -5.54 1.82
N PRO A 2 8.80 -5.02 2.76
CA PRO A 2 10.08 -5.62 3.13
C PRO A 2 9.98 -6.75 4.17
N PHE A 3 8.87 -6.87 4.91
CA PHE A 3 8.70 -7.85 5.98
C PHE A 3 7.25 -8.35 6.10
N GLY A 4 7.05 -9.39 6.91
CA GLY A 4 5.75 -9.96 7.26
C GLY A 4 5.16 -10.89 6.20
N LYS A 5 3.88 -11.24 6.34
CA LYS A 5 3.18 -12.20 5.47
C LYS A 5 3.17 -11.81 3.98
N TYR A 6 3.28 -10.51 3.68
CA TYR A 6 3.27 -9.98 2.30
C TYR A 6 4.66 -9.50 1.84
N GLN A 7 5.73 -10.01 2.43
CA GLN A 7 7.09 -9.71 2.00
C GLN A 7 7.27 -9.96 0.49
N GLY A 8 8.00 -9.06 -0.17
CA GLY A 8 8.24 -9.07 -1.62
C GLY A 8 7.10 -8.49 -2.46
N ARG A 9 5.90 -8.27 -1.90
CA ARG A 9 4.77 -7.70 -2.66
C ARG A 9 4.81 -6.18 -2.74
N PRO A 10 4.37 -5.55 -3.85
CA PRO A 10 4.16 -4.11 -3.89
C PRO A 10 3.17 -3.63 -2.81
N ILE A 11 3.40 -2.45 -2.23
CA ILE A 11 2.49 -1.87 -1.22
C ILE A 11 1.08 -1.68 -1.81
N ALA A 12 0.99 -1.32 -3.09
CA ALA A 12 -0.27 -1.15 -3.79
C ALA A 12 -1.12 -2.43 -3.90
N ASP A 13 -0.51 -3.61 -3.75
CA ASP A 13 -1.17 -4.92 -3.81
C ASP A 13 -1.52 -5.49 -2.44
N LEU A 14 -1.28 -4.72 -1.37
CA LEU A 14 -1.66 -5.15 -0.04
C LEU A 14 -3.18 -5.15 0.09
N PRO A 15 -3.74 -6.16 0.77
CA PRO A 15 -5.17 -6.20 1.01
C PRO A 15 -5.56 -5.16 2.07
N GLY A 16 -6.75 -4.58 1.93
CA GLY A 16 -7.24 -3.51 2.80
C GLY A 16 -7.30 -3.89 4.28
N ASN A 17 -7.61 -5.16 4.59
CA ASN A 17 -7.59 -5.67 5.96
C ASN A 17 -6.21 -5.54 6.64
N TYR A 18 -5.12 -5.68 5.87
CA TYR A 18 -3.76 -5.56 6.37
C TYR A 18 -3.35 -4.10 6.59
N LEU A 19 -3.81 -3.20 5.72
CA LEU A 19 -3.63 -1.76 5.88
C LEU A 19 -4.42 -1.24 7.09
N ASN A 20 -5.65 -1.72 7.28
CA ASN A 20 -6.48 -1.38 8.44
C ASN A 20 -5.90 -1.93 9.75
N TRP A 21 -5.24 -3.09 9.72
CA TRP A 21 -4.49 -3.57 10.88
C TRP A 21 -3.36 -2.59 11.24
N PHE A 22 -2.56 -2.14 10.27
CA PHE A 22 -1.54 -1.11 10.50
C PHE A 22 -2.10 0.21 11.03
N ALA A 23 -3.27 0.65 10.55
CA ALA A 23 -3.93 1.84 11.09
C ALA A 23 -4.31 1.72 12.58
N ARG A 24 -4.45 0.49 13.09
CA ARG A 24 -4.77 0.23 14.51
C ARG A 24 -3.51 0.08 15.37
N VAL A 25 -2.47 -0.59 14.85
CA VAL A 25 -1.23 -0.85 15.62
C VAL A 25 -0.19 0.27 15.47
N GLY A 26 -0.34 1.12 14.45
CA GLY A 26 0.61 2.15 14.09
C GLY A 26 1.46 1.77 12.87
N PHE A 27 1.85 2.78 12.09
CA PHE A 27 2.72 2.60 10.94
C PHE A 27 4.20 2.67 11.37
N PRO A 28 5.10 1.90 10.74
CA PRO A 28 6.54 1.98 11.01
C PRO A 28 7.09 3.37 10.66
N ALA A 29 8.18 3.79 11.30
CA ALA A 29 8.81 5.07 10.95
C ALA A 29 9.41 5.07 9.52
N GLY A 30 9.57 6.27 8.96
CA GLY A 30 10.19 6.48 7.65
C GLY A 30 9.23 6.30 6.47
N ASP A 31 9.82 6.19 5.27
CA ASP A 31 9.06 6.21 4.01
C ASP A 31 8.07 5.07 3.89
N ILE A 32 8.40 3.90 4.45
CA ILE A 32 7.54 2.72 4.36
C ILE A 32 6.23 2.95 5.10
N GLY A 33 6.27 3.50 6.31
CA GLY A 33 5.06 3.81 7.05
C GLY A 33 4.24 4.92 6.40
N ARG A 34 4.92 5.94 5.86
CA ARG A 34 4.25 7.01 5.10
C ARG A 34 3.50 6.44 3.88
N LEU A 35 4.12 5.53 3.14
CA LEU A 35 3.50 4.86 1.99
C LEU A 35 2.36 3.93 2.40
N LEU A 36 2.48 3.23 3.53
CA LEU A 36 1.40 2.40 4.07
C LEU A 36 0.20 3.24 4.53
N ALA A 37 0.45 4.35 5.21
CA ALA A 37 -0.59 5.29 5.61
C ALA A 37 -1.30 5.89 4.39
N LEU A 38 -0.53 6.31 3.38
CA LEU A 38 -1.09 6.79 2.10
C LEU A 38 -1.95 5.70 1.44
N MET A 39 -1.45 4.46 1.38
CA MET A 39 -2.20 3.37 0.77
C MET A 39 -3.48 3.06 1.55
N GLN A 40 -3.47 3.17 2.88
CA GLN A 40 -4.66 3.03 3.70
C GLN A 40 -5.68 4.13 3.41
N THR A 41 -5.25 5.39 3.29
CA THR A 41 -6.14 6.49 2.91
C THR A 41 -6.75 6.25 1.53
N ILE A 42 -5.95 5.83 0.54
CA ILE A 42 -6.43 5.52 -0.81
C ILE A 42 -7.45 4.38 -0.78
N ASP A 43 -7.17 3.31 -0.02
CA ASP A 43 -8.06 2.15 0.14
C ASP A 43 -9.39 2.55 0.81
N HIS A 44 -9.32 3.29 1.91
CA HIS A 44 -10.49 3.73 2.68
C HIS A 44 -11.43 4.62 1.87
N ASN A 45 -10.88 5.46 0.99
CA ASN A 45 -11.66 6.32 0.11
C ASN A 45 -12.10 5.62 -1.21
N GLY A 46 -11.78 4.34 -1.41
CA GLY A 46 -12.11 3.63 -2.64
C GLY A 46 -11.33 4.11 -3.88
N LEU A 47 -10.21 4.81 -3.69
CA LEU A 47 -9.45 5.48 -4.75
C LEU A 47 -8.36 4.61 -5.38
N ARG A 48 -8.42 3.28 -5.20
CA ARG A 48 -7.40 2.34 -5.72
C ARG A 48 -7.19 2.46 -7.23
N ASP A 49 -8.22 2.86 -7.97
CA ASP A 49 -8.17 3.00 -9.42
C ASP A 49 -7.23 4.09 -9.90
N LEU A 50 -6.90 5.08 -9.05
CA LEU A 50 -5.88 6.09 -9.35
C LEU A 50 -4.48 5.48 -9.56
N LEU A 51 -4.23 4.29 -9.01
CA LEU A 51 -2.96 3.58 -9.16
C LEU A 51 -2.87 2.80 -10.49
N ARG A 52 -3.99 2.62 -11.20
CA ARG A 52 -4.06 1.88 -12.46
C ARG A 52 -3.13 2.43 -13.56
N PRO A 53 -3.10 3.75 -13.86
CA PRO A 53 -2.17 4.28 -14.85
C PRO A 53 -0.69 4.08 -14.47
N LEU A 54 -0.34 4.19 -13.18
CA LEU A 54 1.03 3.99 -12.70
C LEU A 54 1.51 2.54 -12.91
N ARG A 55 0.61 1.56 -12.75
CA ARG A 55 0.89 0.15 -13.01
C ARG A 55 1.06 -0.13 -14.51
N ALA A 56 0.28 0.54 -15.35
CA ALA A 56 0.39 0.41 -16.80
C ALA A 56 1.72 0.95 -17.34
N LEU A 57 2.22 2.05 -16.76
CA LEU A 57 3.51 2.63 -17.12
C LEU A 57 4.68 1.67 -16.85
N LYS A 58 4.66 0.97 -15.70
CA LYS A 58 5.69 -0.01 -15.32
C LYS A 58 5.79 -1.21 -16.28
N ARG A 59 4.75 -1.50 -17.08
CA ARG A 59 4.75 -2.60 -18.05
C ARG A 59 5.33 -2.22 -19.42
N ARG A 60 5.64 -0.94 -19.66
CA ARG A 60 6.19 -0.46 -20.94
C ARG A 60 7.71 -0.38 -20.97
N SER A 61 8.39 -0.74 -19.88
CA SER A 61 9.85 -0.75 -19.74
C SER A 61 10.41 -2.16 -19.76
#